data_AF-A0AAF0UL28-F1
#
_entry.id   AF-A0AAF0UL28-F1
#
_cell.length_a   1.000
_cell.length_b   1.000
_cell.length_c   1.000
_cell.angle_alpha   90.00
_cell.angle_beta   90.00
_cell.angle_gamma   90.00
#
_symmetry.space_group_name_H-M   'P 1'
#
loop_
_entity.id
_entity.type
_entity.pdbx_description
1 polymer ?
#
loop_
_entity_poly.entity_id
_entity_poly.type
_entity_poly.pdbx_seq_one_letter_code
_entity_poly.pdbx_strand_id
1 'polypeptide(L)'
;MPVSLSSGVVNCNSLRKISLSNVRLDENMLQTLLNSCLLIVSFIVENCSGMKVLKIKSDSLKVLKVIQYYKICDIDAPKLVSLDYTGSEIPELNIARESSQLKNSKIFLNGVLSSLNTAWFFEFKGFELDLESGGLDLDRS
;
A
#
# COMPACT_ATOMS: atom_id res chain seq x y z
N MET A 1 -1.16 30.35 -31.33
CA MET A 1 -0.16 29.25 -31.33
C MET A 1 -0.20 28.59 -29.97
N PRO A 2 -0.67 27.33 -29.82
CA PRO A 2 -0.57 26.65 -28.55
C PRO A 2 0.87 26.20 -28.33
N VAL A 3 1.41 26.52 -27.17
CA VAL A 3 2.74 26.09 -26.73
C VAL A 3 2.67 24.59 -26.53
N SER A 4 3.34 23.83 -27.38
CA SER A 4 3.56 22.40 -27.15
C SER A 4 4.44 22.25 -25.92
N LEU A 5 3.83 22.03 -24.76
CA LEU A 5 4.52 21.42 -23.63
C LEU A 5 4.96 20.05 -24.14
N SER A 6 6.26 19.89 -24.42
CA SER A 6 6.80 18.56 -24.69
C SER A 6 6.33 17.67 -23.54
N SER A 7 5.55 16.65 -23.86
CA SER A 7 5.14 15.59 -22.96
C SER A 7 6.39 14.79 -22.58
N GLY A 8 7.28 15.42 -21.83
CA GLY A 8 8.37 14.76 -21.16
C GLY A 8 7.71 13.95 -20.08
N VAL A 9 7.42 12.69 -20.37
CA VAL A 9 7.21 11.69 -19.34
C VAL A 9 8.45 11.80 -18.46
N VAL A 10 8.29 12.37 -17.27
CA VAL A 10 9.40 12.58 -16.35
C VAL A 10 9.76 11.21 -15.80
N ASN A 11 10.62 10.51 -16.52
CA ASN A 11 11.11 9.21 -16.13
C ASN A 11 12.11 9.39 -14.98
N CYS A 12 11.62 9.21 -13.75
CA CYS A 12 12.38 9.22 -12.52
C CYS A 12 13.19 7.92 -12.37
N ASN A 13 14.03 7.61 -13.37
CA ASN A 13 14.76 6.34 -13.47
C ASN A 13 15.80 6.12 -12.36
N SER A 14 16.17 7.16 -11.62
CA SER A 14 17.10 7.04 -10.48
C SER A 14 16.38 6.91 -9.14
N LEU A 15 15.07 7.18 -9.09
CA LEU A 15 14.33 7.26 -7.85
C LEU A 15 13.99 5.84 -7.37
N ARG A 16 14.61 5.44 -6.25
CA ARG A 16 14.45 4.09 -5.69
C ARG A 16 13.53 4.05 -4.48
N LYS A 17 13.31 5.20 -3.83
CA LYS A 17 12.50 5.29 -2.61
C LYS A 17 11.61 6.53 -2.67
N ILE A 18 10.34 6.34 -2.34
CA ILE A 18 9.37 7.42 -2.17
C ILE A 18 8.71 7.24 -0.80
N SER A 19 8.53 8.35 -0.09
CA SER A 19 7.75 8.42 1.14
C SER A 19 6.78 9.58 1.04
N LEU A 20 5.49 9.30 1.19
CA LEU A 20 4.43 10.30 1.21
C LEU A 20 3.68 10.18 2.54
N SER A 21 3.69 11.25 3.33
CA SER A 21 2.97 11.31 4.60
C SER A 21 2.09 12.56 4.62
N ASN A 22 0.82 12.39 4.97
CA ASN A 22 -0.16 13.48 5.14
C ASN A 22 -0.37 14.35 3.88
N VAL A 23 -0.16 13.76 2.70
CA VAL A 23 -0.32 14.44 1.41
C VAL A 23 -1.72 14.19 0.82
N ARG A 24 -2.34 15.21 0.22
CA ARG A 24 -3.51 15.00 -0.64
C ARG A 24 -3.05 14.47 -1.99
N LEU A 25 -3.38 13.22 -2.26
CA LEU A 25 -3.04 12.47 -3.46
C LEU A 25 -4.33 11.86 -4.01
N ASP A 26 -4.66 12.15 -5.27
CA ASP A 26 -5.72 11.43 -5.96
C ASP A 26 -5.18 10.18 -6.68
N GLU A 27 -6.09 9.35 -7.18
CA GLU A 27 -5.75 8.09 -7.86
C GLU A 27 -4.87 8.32 -9.08
N ASN A 28 -5.11 9.39 -9.85
CA ASN A 28 -4.34 9.70 -11.05
C ASN A 28 -2.93 10.16 -10.71
N MET A 29 -2.76 10.97 -9.66
CA MET A 29 -1.46 11.42 -9.17
C MET A 29 -0.60 10.24 -8.69
N LEU A 30 -1.20 9.29 -7.96
CA LEU A 30 -0.50 8.09 -7.51
C LEU A 30 -0.03 7.23 -8.69
N GLN A 31 -0.92 6.96 -9.65
CA GLN A 31 -0.59 6.17 -10.83
C GLN A 31 0.48 6.85 -11.67
N THR A 32 0.38 8.16 -11.86
CA THR A 32 1.39 8.95 -12.59
C THR A 32 2.75 8.85 -11.89
N LEU A 33 2.78 8.94 -10.55
CA LEU A 33 4.00 8.84 -9.77
C LEU A 33 4.66 7.46 -9.89
N LEU A 34 3.88 6.38 -9.73
CA LEU A 34 4.39 5.01 -9.82
C LEU A 34 4.86 4.67 -11.23
N ASN A 35 4.12 5.10 -12.26
CA ASN A 35 4.51 4.91 -13.67
C ASN A 35 5.75 5.72 -14.06
N SER A 36 5.96 6.87 -13.43
CA SER A 36 7.16 7.70 -13.65
C SER A 36 8.41 7.08 -13.00
N CYS A 37 8.25 6.24 -11.97
CA CYS A 37 9.34 5.68 -11.17
C CYS A 37 9.54 4.18 -11.42
N LEU A 38 9.93 3.81 -12.64
CA LEU A 38 10.06 2.40 -13.06
C LEU A 38 11.04 1.57 -12.23
N LEU A 39 12.00 2.19 -11.55
CA LEU A 39 13.01 1.54 -10.70
C LEU A 39 12.76 1.71 -9.19
N ILE A 40 11.52 2.03 -8.80
CA ILE A 40 11.15 2.15 -7.40
C ILE A 40 11.32 0.82 -6.68
N VAL A 41 12.06 0.82 -5.58
CA VAL A 41 12.33 -0.34 -4.74
C VAL A 41 11.51 -0.28 -3.46
N SER A 42 11.33 0.93 -2.92
CA SER A 42 10.65 1.19 -1.66
C SER A 42 9.59 2.27 -1.81
N PHE A 43 8.37 1.99 -1.36
CA PHE A 43 7.28 2.95 -1.33
C PHE A 43 6.64 2.97 0.06
N ILE A 44 6.51 4.17 0.62
CA ILE A 44 5.89 4.40 1.91
C ILE A 44 4.76 5.41 1.71
N VAL A 45 3.57 5.06 2.18
CA VAL A 45 2.40 5.93 2.10
C VAL A 45 1.65 5.92 3.44
N GLU A 46 1.48 7.09 4.01
CA GLU A 46 0.95 7.28 5.36
C GLU A 46 -0.06 8.42 5.38
N ASN A 47 -1.28 8.14 5.86
CA ASN A 47 -2.33 9.15 6.11
C ASN A 47 -2.58 10.13 4.95
N CYS A 48 -2.27 9.73 3.71
CA CYS A 48 -2.64 10.52 2.53
C CYS A 48 -4.16 10.65 2.43
N SER A 49 -4.67 11.69 1.78
CA SER A 49 -6.12 11.88 1.53
C SER A 49 -6.38 12.08 0.04
N GLY A 50 -7.63 12.07 -0.41
CA GLY A 50 -7.96 12.37 -1.82
C GLY A 50 -8.25 11.16 -2.72
N MET A 51 -8.24 9.94 -2.15
CA MET A 51 -8.64 8.71 -2.84
C MET A 51 -9.41 7.79 -1.90
N LYS A 52 -10.35 7.02 -2.46
CA LYS A 52 -11.10 5.98 -1.73
C LYS A 52 -10.39 4.63 -1.77
N VAL A 53 -9.76 4.34 -2.90
CA VAL A 53 -9.02 3.09 -3.13
C VAL A 53 -7.55 3.43 -3.36
N LEU A 54 -6.67 2.82 -2.58
CA LEU A 54 -5.23 2.90 -2.77
C LEU A 54 -4.79 1.74 -3.67
N LYS A 55 -4.63 2.03 -4.97
CA LYS A 55 -4.13 1.06 -5.95
C LYS A 55 -2.64 1.22 -6.14
N ILE A 56 -1.87 0.20 -5.73
CA ILE A 56 -0.41 0.17 -5.87
C ILE A 56 -0.07 -0.86 -6.93
N LYS A 57 0.44 -0.38 -8.07
CA LYS A 57 0.91 -1.24 -9.15
C LYS A 57 2.37 -0.97 -9.45
N SER A 58 3.22 -1.96 -9.28
CA SER A 58 4.66 -1.82 -9.58
C SER A 58 5.38 -3.17 -9.73
N ASP A 59 6.07 -3.35 -10.86
CA ASP A 59 6.85 -4.55 -11.16
C ASP A 59 8.25 -4.59 -10.51
N SER A 60 8.70 -3.46 -9.95
CA SER A 60 10.04 -3.30 -9.37
C SER A 60 10.04 -3.14 -7.85
N LEU A 61 8.88 -2.87 -7.26
CA LEU A 61 8.71 -2.65 -5.83
C LEU A 61 9.04 -3.91 -5.03
N LYS A 62 9.89 -3.75 -4.00
CA LYS A 62 10.30 -4.82 -3.09
C LYS A 62 9.84 -4.59 -1.66
N VAL A 63 9.76 -3.32 -1.24
CA VAL A 63 9.39 -2.92 0.12
C VAL A 63 8.23 -1.95 0.05
N LEU A 64 7.14 -2.30 0.70
CA LEU A 64 5.94 -1.47 0.77
C LEU A 64 5.55 -1.24 2.22
N LYS A 65 5.31 0.02 2.58
CA LYS A 65 4.68 0.38 3.84
C LYS A 65 3.42 1.22 3.58
N VAL A 66 2.31 0.78 4.14
CA VAL A 66 1.01 1.43 4.02
C VAL A 66 0.46 1.66 5.43
N ILE A 67 0.25 2.90 5.80
CA ILE A 67 -0.50 3.28 7.01
C ILE A 67 -1.69 4.11 6.55
N GLN A 68 -2.85 3.48 6.41
CA GLN A 68 -4.06 4.11 5.90
C GLN A 68 -5.28 3.57 6.62
N TYR A 69 -6.02 4.46 7.24
CA TYR A 69 -7.29 4.15 7.87
C TYR A 69 -8.42 4.54 6.90
N TYR A 70 -9.45 3.69 6.77
CA TYR A 70 -10.65 3.95 5.95
C TYR A 70 -10.44 3.91 4.42
N LYS A 71 -9.52 3.08 3.94
CA LYS A 71 -9.31 2.87 2.51
C LYS A 71 -9.18 1.39 2.18
N ILE A 72 -9.77 1.03 1.06
CA ILE A 72 -9.50 -0.24 0.39
C ILE A 72 -8.10 -0.13 -0.22
N CYS A 73 -7.26 -1.13 0.01
CA CYS A 73 -5.94 -1.23 -0.60
C CYS A 73 -5.91 -2.40 -1.58
N ASP A 74 -5.45 -2.14 -2.80
CA ASP A 74 -5.24 -3.14 -3.86
C ASP A 74 -3.77 -3.06 -4.28
N ILE A 75 -3.05 -4.16 -4.08
CA ILE A 75 -1.59 -4.22 -4.25
C ILE A 75 -1.27 -5.28 -5.31
N ASP A 76 -0.80 -4.79 -6.46
CA ASP A 76 -0.26 -5.56 -7.58
C ASP A 76 1.26 -5.30 -7.67
N ALA A 77 2.02 -6.09 -6.92
CA ALA A 77 3.47 -5.99 -6.83
C ALA A 77 4.11 -7.39 -6.77
N PRO A 78 4.39 -8.03 -7.92
CA PRO A 78 4.82 -9.43 -7.97
C PRO A 78 6.20 -9.69 -7.35
N LYS A 79 7.05 -8.67 -7.22
CA LYS A 79 8.40 -8.77 -6.63
C LYS A 79 8.47 -8.28 -5.18
N LEU A 80 7.32 -8.12 -4.53
CA LEU A 80 7.26 -7.64 -3.16
C LEU A 80 7.85 -8.67 -2.20
N VAL A 81 8.77 -8.23 -1.34
CA VAL A 81 9.51 -9.05 -0.37
C VAL A 81 9.12 -8.68 1.07
N SER A 82 8.70 -7.44 1.29
CA SER A 82 8.29 -6.95 2.61
C SER A 82 7.11 -5.99 2.48
N LEU A 83 6.07 -6.26 3.26
CA LEU A 83 4.87 -5.44 3.38
C LEU A 83 4.66 -5.06 4.85
N ASP A 84 4.62 -3.76 5.16
CA ASP A 84 4.21 -3.26 6.47
C ASP A 84 2.87 -2.55 6.29
N TYR A 85 1.77 -3.24 6.58
CA TYR A 85 0.42 -2.74 6.39
C TYR A 85 -0.24 -2.41 7.72
N THR A 86 -0.84 -1.24 7.81
CA THR A 86 -1.67 -0.79 8.93
C THR A 86 -2.92 -0.13 8.36
N GLY A 87 -4.09 -0.69 8.67
CA GLY A 87 -5.35 -0.12 8.20
C GLY A 87 -6.58 -0.76 8.82
N SER A 88 -7.77 -0.29 8.43
CA SER A 88 -9.04 -0.79 8.96
C SER A 88 -9.60 -1.98 8.19
N GLU A 89 -9.16 -2.16 6.95
CA GLU A 89 -9.63 -3.21 6.04
C GLU A 89 -8.46 -4.07 5.58
N ILE A 90 -8.74 -5.30 5.13
CA ILE A 90 -7.74 -6.23 4.61
C ILE A 90 -7.33 -5.77 3.20
N PRO A 91 -6.02 -5.66 2.90
CA PRO A 91 -5.58 -5.32 1.56
C PRO A 91 -5.79 -6.51 0.60
N GLU A 92 -6.30 -6.24 -0.60
CA GLU A 92 -6.30 -7.20 -1.69
C GLU A 92 -4.88 -7.31 -2.25
N LEU A 93 -4.27 -8.50 -2.17
CA LEU A 93 -2.93 -8.78 -2.65
C LEU A 93 -2.99 -9.63 -3.92
N ASN A 94 -2.73 -9.03 -5.07
CA ASN A 94 -2.51 -9.78 -6.31
C ASN A 94 -1.01 -10.05 -6.48
N ILE A 95 -0.52 -10.96 -5.66
CA ILE A 95 0.87 -11.41 -5.73
C ILE A 95 0.82 -12.74 -6.47
N ALA A 96 1.72 -12.94 -7.45
CA ALA A 96 1.80 -14.19 -8.20
C ALA A 96 1.73 -15.36 -7.21
N ARG A 97 0.75 -16.27 -7.44
CA ARG A 97 0.14 -17.28 -6.54
C ARG A 97 1.07 -18.21 -5.73
N GLU A 98 2.38 -17.97 -5.74
CA GLU A 98 3.42 -18.78 -5.09
C GLU A 98 4.47 -17.90 -4.36
N SER A 99 4.09 -16.81 -3.69
CA SER A 99 5.10 -15.94 -3.07
C SER A 99 5.49 -16.37 -1.65
N SER A 100 6.44 -17.30 -1.59
CA SER A 100 7.29 -17.56 -0.42
C SER A 100 8.26 -16.40 -0.08
N GLN A 101 8.11 -15.24 -0.73
CA GLN A 101 9.07 -14.13 -0.67
C GLN A 101 8.74 -13.08 0.39
N LEU A 102 7.50 -13.04 0.89
CA LEU A 102 7.04 -12.06 1.87
C LEU A 102 7.48 -12.37 3.31
N LYS A 103 8.71 -12.85 3.49
CA LYS A 103 9.21 -13.38 4.78
C LYS A 103 9.22 -12.36 5.92
N ASN A 104 9.18 -11.06 5.61
CA ASN A 104 9.26 -9.97 6.57
C ASN A 104 8.08 -9.00 6.43
N SER A 105 6.84 -9.52 6.38
CA SER A 105 5.68 -8.64 6.34
C SER A 105 4.91 -8.66 7.64
N LYS A 106 4.28 -7.53 7.94
CA LYS A 106 3.45 -7.28 9.10
C LYS A 106 2.14 -6.68 8.61
N ILE A 107 1.03 -7.21 9.10
CA ILE A 107 -0.30 -6.70 8.78
C ILE A 107 -1.00 -6.43 10.10
N PHE A 108 -1.26 -5.15 10.36
CA PHE A 108 -1.97 -4.66 11.52
C PHE A 108 -3.34 -4.15 11.07
N LEU A 109 -4.41 -4.74 11.63
CA LEU A 109 -5.79 -4.36 11.32
C LEU A 109 -6.41 -3.67 12.52
N ASN A 110 -6.69 -2.38 12.39
CA ASN A 110 -7.34 -1.58 13.44
C ASN A 110 -8.82 -1.38 13.08
N GLY A 111 -9.70 -2.27 13.57
CA GLY A 111 -11.15 -2.18 13.33
C GLY A 111 -11.94 -3.44 13.70
N VAL A 112 -13.26 -3.30 13.87
CA VAL A 112 -14.17 -4.43 14.12
C VAL A 112 -14.23 -5.31 12.87
N LEU A 113 -13.75 -6.55 13.01
CA LEU A 113 -13.61 -7.55 11.95
C LEU A 113 -14.97 -8.08 11.47
N SER A 114 -15.78 -7.26 10.80
CA SER A 114 -17.13 -7.69 10.39
C SER A 114 -17.16 -8.60 9.14
N SER A 115 -16.03 -8.83 8.46
CA SER A 115 -16.03 -9.59 7.20
C SER A 115 -14.78 -10.46 6.98
N LEU A 116 -14.28 -11.12 8.03
CA LEU A 116 -13.25 -12.15 7.86
C LEU A 116 -13.84 -13.35 7.10
N ASN A 117 -13.63 -13.38 5.78
CA ASN A 117 -13.84 -14.60 5.00
C ASN A 117 -12.65 -15.53 5.28
N THR A 118 -12.91 -16.71 5.82
CA THR A 118 -11.92 -17.65 6.39
C THR A 118 -10.86 -18.19 5.41
N ALA A 119 -10.97 -17.88 4.11
CA ALA A 119 -10.04 -18.32 3.07
C ALA A 119 -8.60 -17.83 3.27
N TRP A 120 -8.39 -16.65 3.85
CA TRP A 120 -7.07 -16.04 3.98
C TRP A 120 -6.17 -16.68 5.06
N PHE A 121 -6.76 -17.35 6.06
CA PHE A 121 -6.02 -18.00 7.15
C PHE A 121 -5.08 -19.10 6.62
N PHE A 122 -5.39 -19.67 5.45
CA PHE A 122 -4.58 -20.70 4.82
C PHE A 122 -3.47 -20.15 3.91
N GLU A 123 -3.67 -18.98 3.28
CA GLU A 123 -2.64 -18.32 2.45
C GLU A 123 -1.54 -17.66 3.30
N PHE A 124 -1.88 -17.15 4.49
CA PHE A 124 -0.99 -16.33 5.31
C PHE A 124 -0.21 -17.10 6.38
N LYS A 125 0.11 -18.39 6.16
CA LYS A 125 0.76 -19.28 7.14
C LYS A 125 2.20 -18.92 7.58
N GLY A 126 2.62 -17.65 7.44
CA GLY A 126 3.95 -17.16 7.83
C GLY A 126 4.00 -15.68 8.28
N PHE A 127 2.87 -15.04 8.59
CA PHE A 127 2.84 -13.65 9.05
C PHE A 127 2.47 -13.54 10.52
N GLU A 128 3.16 -12.66 11.24
CA GLU A 128 2.79 -12.26 12.60
C GLU A 128 1.58 -11.31 12.47
N LEU A 129 0.39 -11.84 12.77
CA LEU A 129 -0.86 -11.10 12.82
C LEU A 129 -1.06 -10.60 14.24
N ASP A 130 -0.69 -9.35 14.50
CA ASP A 130 -1.00 -8.67 15.74
C ASP A 130 -2.39 -8.04 15.61
N LEU A 131 -3.39 -8.67 16.23
CA LEU A 131 -4.74 -8.13 16.40
C LEU A 131 -4.80 -7.41 17.75
N GLU A 132 -4.57 -6.09 17.78
CA GLU A 132 -4.97 -5.28 18.93
C GLU A 132 -6.42 -4.83 18.74
N SER A 133 -7.31 -5.32 19.61
CA SER A 133 -8.64 -4.72 19.74
C SER A 133 -8.45 -3.31 20.29
N GLY A 134 -8.61 -2.29 19.44
CA GLY A 134 -8.65 -0.89 19.86
C GLY A 134 -9.77 -0.69 20.88
N GLY A 135 -9.42 -0.73 22.16
CA GLY A 135 -10.24 -0.20 23.23
C GLY A 135 -10.37 1.31 23.02
N LEU A 136 -11.57 1.76 22.69
CA LEU A 136 -11.92 3.17 22.79
C LEU A 136 -11.91 3.52 24.28
N ASP A 137 -10.76 3.96 24.80
CA ASP A 137 -10.71 4.72 26.05
C ASP A 137 -11.34 6.09 25.78
N LEU A 138 -12.67 6.12 25.78
CA LEU A 138 -13.46 7.33 25.99
C LEU A 138 -13.53 7.58 27.48
N ASP A 139 -12.44 8.08 28.08
CA ASP A 139 -12.53 8.73 29.38
C ASP A 139 -11.55 9.90 29.47
N ARG A 140 -12.08 11.10 29.18
CA ARG A 140 -11.81 12.38 29.86
C ARG A 140 -12.29 13.55 29.00
N SER A 141 -13.48 14.07 29.31
CA SER A 141 -13.59 15.32 30.08
C SER A 141 -15.04 15.60 30.47
#